data_AF-A0A069PBS4-F1
#
_entry.id   AF-A0A069PBS4-F1
#
_cell.length_a   1.000
_cell.length_b   1.000
_cell.length_c   1.000
_cell.angle_alpha   90.00
_cell.angle_beta   90.00
_cell.angle_gamma   90.00
#
_symmetry.space_group_name_H-M   'P 1'
#
loop_
_entity.id
_entity.type
_entity.pdbx_description
1 polymer ?
#
loop_
_entity_poly.entity_id
_entity_poly.type
_entity_poly.pdbx_seq_one_letter_code
_entity_poly.pdbx_strand_id
1 'polypeptide(L)'
;MPVDNSGMTVIDNRRARLAQLIEKYGSQAEFVRQTGENQGEISALLKTKSFGEKKARKLEEKLKLPTGWLDEAPTSEKNVLTDGRASVNIRPIVGWDNDQELGEEYVLIPRLEVKASAGNGRIVWHIDEKGQRQAFRKAWLKRLGLDAEHAATIVAEGSSMEPRVIDGDSLVVNYKATELVDGKVYVLAYQNEVYVKRLFKRPGGGLSIRSDNPDKTRYPDVDISAEESGHVQIIARVVGVSGAM
;
A
#
# COMPACT_ATOMS: atom_id res chain seq x y z
N MET A 1 -52.61 -7.42 -9.62
CA MET A 1 -52.12 -6.68 -8.44
C MET A 1 -50.70 -6.21 -8.76
N PRO A 2 -50.48 -4.95 -9.16
CA PRO A 2 -49.13 -4.43 -9.27
C PRO A 2 -48.62 -4.05 -7.88
N VAL A 3 -47.40 -4.50 -7.59
CA VAL A 3 -46.63 -4.20 -6.38
C VAL A 3 -46.18 -2.73 -6.40
N ASP A 4 -46.46 -2.05 -5.28
CA ASP A 4 -46.15 -0.66 -4.98
C ASP A 4 -44.64 -0.43 -4.87
N ASN A 5 -44.08 0.38 -5.78
CA ASN A 5 -42.70 0.84 -5.73
C ASN A 5 -42.67 2.18 -4.98
N SER A 6 -42.68 2.12 -3.64
CA SER A 6 -42.66 3.29 -2.77
C SER A 6 -41.29 3.96 -2.79
N GLY A 7 -41.09 4.89 -3.72
CA GLY A 7 -39.94 5.79 -3.75
C GLY A 7 -39.86 6.59 -2.44
N MET A 8 -38.66 6.66 -1.84
CA MET A 8 -38.40 7.47 -0.64
C MET A 8 -38.93 8.90 -0.82
N THR A 9 -39.54 9.44 0.23
CA THR A 9 -40.04 10.81 0.18
C THR A 9 -38.86 11.79 0.15
N VAL A 10 -39.07 12.99 -0.40
CA VAL A 10 -38.03 14.05 -0.43
C VAL A 10 -37.49 14.36 0.97
N ILE A 11 -38.31 14.19 2.02
CA ILE A 11 -37.90 14.38 3.41
C ILE A 11 -36.92 13.28 3.86
N ASP A 12 -37.13 12.05 3.42
CA ASP A 12 -36.24 10.92 3.73
C ASP A 12 -34.89 11.08 3.03
N ASN A 13 -34.88 11.57 1.78
CA ASN A 13 -33.65 11.91 1.07
C ASN A 13 -32.83 12.97 1.82
N ARG A 14 -33.49 14.06 2.28
CA ARG A 14 -32.84 15.11 3.06
C ARG A 14 -32.18 14.60 4.34
N ARG A 15 -32.87 13.70 5.04
CA ARG A 15 -32.33 13.08 6.27
C ARG A 15 -31.13 12.20 5.96
N ALA A 16 -31.23 11.37 4.92
CA ALA A 16 -30.16 10.47 4.54
C ALA A 16 -28.91 11.22 4.05
N ARG A 17 -29.09 12.28 3.25
CA ARG A 17 -28.01 13.16 2.79
C ARG A 17 -27.37 13.94 3.93
N LEU A 18 -28.16 14.45 4.89
CA LEU A 18 -27.62 15.10 6.09
C LEU A 18 -26.80 14.12 6.95
N ALA A 19 -27.26 12.88 7.09
CA ALA A 19 -26.51 11.84 7.80
C ALA A 19 -25.18 11.50 7.09
N GLN A 20 -25.19 11.34 5.76
CA GLN A 20 -23.97 11.15 4.96
C GLN A 20 -23.00 12.33 5.11
N LEU A 21 -23.54 13.56 5.11
CA LEU A 21 -22.72 14.74 5.27
C LEU A 21 -22.04 14.74 6.64
N ILE A 22 -22.76 14.45 7.72
CA ILE A 22 -22.20 14.37 9.08
C ILE A 22 -21.09 13.30 9.18
N GLU A 23 -21.27 12.15 8.51
CA GLU A 23 -20.27 11.08 8.46
C GLU A 23 -18.96 11.56 7.82
N LYS A 24 -19.02 12.41 6.78
CA LYS A 24 -17.83 13.04 6.16
C LYS A 24 -17.07 13.97 7.11
N TYR A 25 -17.75 14.54 8.10
CA TYR A 25 -17.13 15.38 9.15
C TYR A 25 -16.69 14.56 10.38
N GLY A 26 -16.74 13.23 10.31
CA GLY A 26 -16.29 12.32 11.36
C GLY A 26 -17.34 12.06 12.45
N SER A 27 -17.96 13.11 12.99
CA SER A 27 -19.04 12.97 13.99
C SER A 27 -20.02 14.14 13.97
N GLN A 28 -21.21 13.94 14.55
CA GLN A 28 -22.21 15.01 14.70
C GLN A 28 -21.69 16.19 15.53
N ALA A 29 -20.88 15.93 16.57
CA ALA A 29 -20.28 16.97 17.40
C ALA A 29 -19.27 17.81 16.62
N GLU A 30 -18.47 17.17 15.75
CA GLU A 30 -17.51 17.88 14.89
C GLU A 30 -18.20 18.65 13.78
N PHE A 31 -19.23 18.08 13.16
CA PHE A 31 -20.07 18.78 12.21
C PHE A 31 -20.64 20.06 12.81
N VAL A 32 -21.23 19.98 14.01
CA VAL A 32 -21.77 21.16 14.73
C VAL A 32 -20.67 22.17 15.05
N ARG A 33 -19.51 21.71 15.54
CA ARG A 33 -18.38 22.57 15.87
C ARG A 33 -17.86 23.35 14.65
N GLN A 34 -17.79 22.71 13.48
CA GLN A 34 -17.26 23.33 12.26
C GLN A 34 -18.30 24.18 11.52
N THR A 35 -19.57 23.80 11.56
CA THR A 35 -20.64 24.49 10.82
C THR A 35 -21.35 25.56 11.67
N GLY A 36 -21.15 25.55 12.99
CA GLY A 36 -21.86 26.43 13.93
C GLY A 36 -23.37 26.17 13.96
N GLU A 37 -23.81 24.96 13.60
CA GLU A 37 -25.21 24.53 13.68
C GLU A 37 -25.62 24.13 15.10
N ASN A 38 -26.91 24.18 15.42
CA ASN A 38 -27.38 23.75 16.73
C ASN A 38 -27.43 22.22 16.82
N GLN A 39 -26.72 21.63 17.78
CA GLN A 39 -26.66 20.16 17.97
C GLN A 39 -28.03 19.53 18.20
N GLY A 40 -28.90 20.18 18.98
CA GLY A 40 -30.26 19.73 19.22
C GLY A 40 -31.12 19.80 17.96
N GLU A 41 -30.93 20.84 17.13
CA GLU A 41 -31.64 20.98 15.86
C GLU A 41 -31.21 19.91 14.84
N ILE A 42 -29.90 19.66 14.69
CA ILE A 42 -29.39 18.62 13.80
C ILE A 42 -29.86 17.23 14.26
N SER A 43 -29.80 16.94 15.56
CA SER A 43 -30.28 15.66 16.09
C SER A 43 -31.78 15.46 15.87
N ALA A 44 -32.58 16.53 16.04
CA ALA A 44 -34.02 16.49 15.83
C ALA A 44 -34.37 16.31 14.34
N LEU A 45 -33.66 16.98 13.42
CA LEU A 45 -33.85 16.85 11.97
C LEU A 45 -33.58 15.42 11.47
N LEU A 46 -32.55 14.76 12.03
CA LEU A 46 -32.22 13.37 11.69
C LEU A 46 -33.26 12.35 12.17
N LYS A 47 -34.05 12.65 13.20
CA LYS A 47 -34.94 11.69 13.85
C LYS A 47 -36.42 11.97 13.62
N THR A 48 -36.92 13.09 14.13
CA THR A 48 -38.36 13.30 14.34
C THR A 48 -38.90 14.58 13.73
N LYS A 49 -38.06 15.61 13.57
CA LYS A 49 -38.46 16.93 13.09
C LYS A 49 -38.70 16.90 11.58
N SER A 50 -39.72 17.63 11.13
CA SER A 50 -39.97 17.83 9.70
C SER A 50 -38.78 18.56 9.04
N PHE A 51 -38.27 17.98 7.96
CA PHE A 51 -37.15 18.52 7.20
C PHE A 51 -37.68 19.23 5.94
N GLY A 52 -38.24 20.41 6.14
CA GLY A 52 -38.83 21.23 5.07
C GLY A 52 -37.78 21.91 4.18
N GLU A 53 -38.22 22.32 2.99
CA GLU A 53 -37.38 22.90 1.93
C GLU A 53 -36.60 24.13 2.40
N LYS A 54 -37.27 25.06 3.10
CA LYS A 54 -36.63 26.27 3.63
C LYS A 54 -35.43 25.97 4.54
N LYS A 55 -35.47 24.86 5.29
CA LYS A 55 -34.36 24.43 6.14
C LYS A 55 -33.26 23.74 5.33
N ALA A 56 -33.64 22.91 4.36
CA ALA A 56 -32.69 22.27 3.46
C ALA A 56 -31.87 23.31 2.69
N ARG A 57 -32.53 24.31 2.08
CA ARG A 57 -31.88 25.39 1.34
C ARG A 57 -30.93 26.23 2.20
N LYS A 58 -31.34 26.54 3.43
CA LYS A 58 -30.49 27.28 4.38
C LYS A 58 -29.23 26.49 4.76
N LEU A 59 -29.35 25.18 4.96
CA LEU A 59 -28.19 24.31 5.22
C LEU A 59 -27.30 24.19 3.98
N GLU A 60 -27.88 24.04 2.79
CA GLU A 60 -27.13 24.01 1.52
C GLU A 60 -26.32 25.29 1.32
N GLU A 61 -26.94 26.45 1.47
CA GLU A 61 -26.29 27.76 1.33
C GLU A 61 -25.13 27.92 2.32
N LYS A 62 -25.36 27.60 3.60
CA LYS A 62 -24.33 27.72 4.64
C LYS A 62 -23.14 26.78 4.41
N LEU A 63 -23.41 25.60 3.88
CA LEU A 63 -22.41 24.57 3.59
C LEU A 63 -21.83 24.69 2.17
N LYS A 64 -22.23 25.73 1.42
CA LYS A 64 -21.83 26.00 0.03
C LYS A 64 -22.12 24.80 -0.90
N LEU A 65 -23.23 24.11 -0.67
CA LEU A 65 -23.70 22.99 -1.48
C LEU A 65 -24.61 23.49 -2.62
N PRO A 66 -24.71 22.74 -3.72
CA PRO A 66 -25.69 23.03 -4.77
C PRO A 66 -27.12 23.06 -4.22
N THR A 67 -27.93 23.99 -4.74
CA THR A 67 -29.36 24.04 -4.44
C THR A 67 -30.03 22.75 -4.90
N GLY A 68 -30.74 22.07 -3.99
CA GLY A 68 -31.39 20.79 -4.30
C GLY A 68 -30.60 19.56 -3.89
N TRP A 69 -29.34 19.71 -3.48
CA TRP A 69 -28.46 18.58 -3.15
C TRP A 69 -29.02 17.67 -2.04
N LEU A 70 -29.69 18.24 -1.04
CA LEU A 70 -30.33 17.45 0.02
C LEU A 70 -31.59 16.73 -0.44
N ASP A 71 -32.22 17.16 -1.54
CA ASP A 71 -33.45 16.54 -2.04
C ASP A 71 -33.18 15.29 -2.87
N GLU A 72 -31.96 15.18 -3.39
CA GLU A 72 -31.49 14.04 -4.17
C GLU A 72 -31.34 12.81 -3.28
N ALA A 73 -31.71 11.65 -3.85
CA ALA A 73 -31.46 10.38 -3.19
C ALA A 73 -29.96 10.23 -2.87
N PRO A 74 -29.60 9.75 -1.67
CA PRO A 74 -28.21 9.50 -1.31
C PRO A 74 -27.57 8.59 -2.36
N THR A 75 -26.51 9.08 -3.02
CA THR A 75 -25.67 8.21 -3.85
C THR A 75 -25.08 7.14 -2.94
N SER A 76 -25.38 5.89 -3.25
CA SER A 76 -24.97 4.72 -2.49
C SER A 76 -23.50 4.41 -2.72
N GLU A 77 -22.60 5.24 -2.19
CA GLU A 77 -21.20 4.85 -2.02
C GLU A 77 -20.96 4.26 -0.63
N LYS A 78 -21.89 3.42 -0.18
CA LYS A 78 -21.68 2.53 0.97
C LYS A 78 -21.40 1.14 0.43
N ASN A 79 -20.14 0.85 0.15
CA ASN A 79 -19.67 -0.53 -0.05
C ASN A 79 -19.71 -1.27 1.30
N VAL A 80 -20.91 -1.61 1.75
CA VAL A 80 -21.11 -2.53 2.87
C VAL A 80 -21.16 -3.93 2.27
N LEU A 81 -20.09 -4.71 2.43
CA LEU A 81 -20.16 -6.15 2.22
C LEU A 81 -20.99 -6.73 3.38
N THR A 82 -22.24 -7.10 3.11
CA THR A 82 -23.08 -7.81 4.09
C THR A 82 -23.05 -9.30 3.79
N ASP A 83 -22.09 -10.03 4.34
CA ASP A 83 -22.07 -11.51 4.30
C ASP A 83 -22.73 -12.16 5.54
N GLY A 84 -23.44 -11.36 6.34
CA GLY A 84 -24.13 -11.82 7.55
C GLY A 84 -23.23 -11.94 8.79
N ARG A 85 -21.94 -11.58 8.73
CA ARG A 85 -21.06 -11.54 9.90
C ARG A 85 -20.48 -10.15 10.13
N ALA A 86 -21.24 -9.32 10.84
CA ALA A 86 -20.88 -7.97 11.29
C ALA A 86 -20.46 -6.99 10.17
N SER A 87 -21.09 -5.82 10.14
CA SER A 87 -20.71 -4.75 9.21
C SER A 87 -19.26 -4.31 9.48
N VAL A 88 -18.33 -4.70 8.62
CA VAL A 88 -16.97 -4.13 8.63
C VAL A 88 -17.01 -2.90 7.72
N ASN A 89 -16.75 -1.73 8.30
CA ASN A 89 -16.47 -0.52 7.53
C ASN A 89 -15.13 -0.69 6.81
N ILE A 90 -15.16 -1.30 5.63
CA ILE A 90 -14.00 -1.36 4.76
C ILE A 90 -13.86 0.02 4.12
N ARG A 91 -12.69 0.65 4.28
CA ARG A 91 -12.39 1.86 3.52
C ARG A 91 -12.42 1.48 2.04
N PRO A 92 -13.13 2.24 1.18
CA PRO A 92 -13.19 1.92 -0.24
C PRO A 92 -11.78 1.89 -0.83
N ILE A 93 -11.57 1.01 -1.81
CA ILE A 93 -10.35 1.02 -2.62
C ILE A 93 -10.32 2.35 -3.35
N VAL A 94 -9.32 3.17 -3.08
CA VAL A 94 -9.06 4.40 -3.82
C VAL A 94 -8.12 4.02 -4.95
N GLY A 95 -8.64 3.96 -6.18
CA GLY A 95 -7.83 3.86 -7.38
C GLY A 95 -7.30 5.22 -7.79
N TRP A 96 -6.12 5.24 -8.40
CA TRP A 96 -5.54 6.42 -9.00
C TRP A 96 -5.21 6.09 -10.46
N ASP A 97 -5.61 6.96 -11.38
CA ASP A 97 -5.35 6.75 -12.81
C ASP A 97 -3.94 7.22 -13.19
N ASN A 98 -3.33 8.10 -12.38
CA ASN A 98 -1.98 8.59 -12.57
C ASN A 98 -1.32 9.04 -11.25
N ASP A 99 -0.01 9.25 -11.29
CA ASP A 99 0.81 9.62 -10.14
C ASP A 99 0.40 10.93 -9.45
N GLN A 100 -0.29 11.85 -10.13
CA GLN A 100 -0.62 13.19 -9.60
C GLN A 100 -1.80 13.13 -8.62
N GLU A 101 -2.60 12.07 -8.70
CA GLU A 101 -3.72 11.81 -7.79
C GLU A 101 -3.26 11.11 -6.51
N LEU A 102 -2.01 10.64 -6.48
CA LEU A 102 -1.42 9.97 -5.34
C LEU A 102 -1.22 10.96 -4.19
N GLY A 103 -1.78 10.63 -3.03
CA GLY A 103 -1.65 11.48 -1.84
C GLY A 103 -0.19 11.69 -1.42
N GLU A 104 0.09 12.85 -0.79
CA GLU A 104 1.44 13.22 -0.34
C GLU A 104 2.04 12.24 0.69
N GLU A 105 1.23 11.37 1.31
CA GLU A 105 1.69 10.35 2.24
C GLU A 105 2.34 9.13 1.56
N TYR A 106 2.29 9.06 0.23
CA TYR A 106 2.90 7.99 -0.55
C TYR A 106 4.14 8.48 -1.31
N VAL A 107 4.93 7.51 -1.75
CA VAL A 107 6.04 7.71 -2.66
C VAL A 107 6.08 6.56 -3.64
N LEU A 108 6.53 6.86 -4.84
CA LEU A 108 6.69 5.89 -5.92
C LEU A 108 8.13 5.37 -5.91
N ILE A 109 8.28 4.07 -5.80
CA ILE A 109 9.57 3.37 -5.84
C ILE A 109 9.71 2.70 -7.21
N PRO A 110 10.85 2.84 -7.90
CA PRO A 110 11.07 2.22 -9.20
C PRO A 110 11.18 0.70 -9.10
N ARG A 111 10.65 0.02 -10.11
CA ARG A 111 11.00 -1.37 -10.38
C ARG A 111 12.27 -1.43 -11.21
N LEU A 112 13.24 -2.21 -10.76
CA LEU A 112 14.52 -2.43 -11.43
C LEU A 112 14.65 -3.88 -11.87
N GLU A 113 15.36 -4.08 -12.97
CA GLU A 113 15.86 -5.38 -13.40
C GLU A 113 17.37 -5.42 -13.16
N VAL A 114 17.85 -6.47 -12.49
CA VAL A 114 19.26 -6.61 -12.12
C VAL A 114 19.92 -7.62 -13.05
N LYS A 115 20.89 -7.17 -13.84
CA LYS A 115 21.63 -8.03 -14.76
C LYS A 115 23.14 -7.94 -14.51
N ALA A 116 23.82 -9.09 -14.51
CA ALA A 116 25.27 -9.13 -14.55
C ALA A 116 25.76 -8.84 -15.99
N SER A 117 26.65 -7.86 -16.16
CA SER A 117 27.26 -7.61 -17.48
C SER A 117 28.48 -8.51 -17.69
N ALA A 118 28.42 -9.35 -18.72
CA ALA A 118 29.43 -10.37 -19.03
C ALA A 118 30.78 -9.82 -19.54
N GLY A 119 30.95 -8.50 -19.72
CA GLY A 119 32.17 -7.93 -20.33
C GLY A 119 33.23 -7.41 -19.35
N ASN A 120 32.81 -6.82 -18.22
CA ASN A 120 33.70 -6.10 -17.29
C ASN A 120 33.48 -6.44 -15.82
N GLY A 121 32.67 -7.47 -15.51
CA GLY A 121 32.32 -7.84 -14.13
C GLY A 121 31.51 -6.76 -13.38
N ARG A 122 31.01 -5.74 -14.08
CA ARG A 122 30.17 -4.69 -13.51
C ARG A 122 28.71 -5.11 -13.56
N ILE A 123 28.02 -4.93 -12.45
CA ILE A 123 26.58 -5.12 -12.36
C ILE A 123 25.90 -3.86 -12.87
N VAL A 124 24.95 -4.02 -13.79
CA VAL A 124 24.16 -2.91 -14.32
C VAL A 124 22.73 -3.05 -13.82
N TRP A 125 22.27 -2.05 -13.08
CA TRP A 125 20.86 -1.91 -12.74
C TRP A 125 20.17 -1.28 -13.95
N HIS A 126 19.30 -2.04 -14.59
CA HIS A 126 18.43 -1.50 -15.62
C HIS A 126 17.17 -0.98 -14.95
N ILE A 127 17.00 0.34 -14.97
CA ILE A 127 15.68 0.91 -14.77
C ILE A 127 14.88 0.45 -15.97
N ASP A 128 13.78 -0.27 -15.73
CA ASP A 128 12.83 -0.52 -16.79
C ASP A 128 12.38 0.88 -17.29
N GLU A 129 12.79 1.27 -18.50
CA GLU A 129 12.53 2.61 -19.05
C GLU A 129 11.02 2.83 -19.30
N LYS A 130 10.23 1.74 -19.31
CA LYS A 130 8.77 1.74 -19.28
C LYS A 130 8.20 1.39 -17.90
N GLY A 131 9.06 1.45 -16.88
CA GLY A 131 8.94 0.71 -15.65
C GLY A 131 7.73 1.07 -14.81
N GLN A 132 7.05 0.02 -14.37
CA GLN A 132 6.06 0.09 -13.32
C GLN A 132 6.72 0.62 -12.05
N ARG A 133 6.22 1.73 -11.51
CA ARG A 133 6.54 2.20 -10.18
C ARG A 133 5.50 1.69 -9.21
N GLN A 134 5.92 1.34 -8.01
CA GLN A 134 5.02 0.85 -6.97
C GLN A 134 4.86 1.93 -5.90
N ALA A 135 3.62 2.23 -5.54
CA ALA A 135 3.30 3.21 -4.51
C ALA A 135 3.43 2.57 -3.11
N PHE A 136 4.21 3.20 -2.25
CA PHE A 136 4.38 2.81 -0.85
C PHE A 136 4.06 3.98 0.06
N ARG A 137 3.47 3.70 1.22
CA ARG A 137 3.34 4.74 2.26
C ARG A 137 4.71 5.16 2.78
N LYS A 138 4.97 6.45 2.87
CA LYS A 138 6.17 7.03 3.52
C LYS A 138 6.35 6.49 4.95
N ALA A 139 5.24 6.28 5.68
CA ALA A 139 5.27 5.71 7.03
C ALA A 139 5.77 4.25 7.06
N TRP A 140 5.49 3.45 6.03
CA TRP A 140 5.96 2.07 5.92
C TRP A 140 7.46 2.02 5.69
N LEU A 141 7.97 2.84 4.76
CA LEU A 141 9.39 3.07 4.51
C LEU A 141 10.14 3.50 5.77
N LYS A 142 9.60 4.51 6.47
CA LYS A 142 10.17 5.01 7.73
C LYS A 142 10.27 3.92 8.80
N ARG A 143 9.26 3.06 8.92
CA ARG A 143 9.28 1.93 9.87
C ARG A 143 10.37 0.91 9.53
N LEU A 144 10.71 0.74 8.26
CA LEU A 144 11.81 -0.13 7.82
C LEU A 144 13.19 0.55 7.87
N GLY A 145 13.25 1.85 8.21
CA GLY A 145 14.48 2.64 8.10
C GLY A 145 14.98 2.75 6.65
N LEU A 146 14.06 2.71 5.68
CA LEU A 146 14.36 2.77 4.26
C LEU A 146 14.09 4.18 3.75
N ASP A 147 15.10 4.79 3.13
CA ASP A 147 14.95 6.00 2.35
C ASP A 147 14.38 5.66 0.97
N ALA A 148 13.38 6.41 0.52
CA ALA A 148 12.74 6.19 -0.77
C ALA A 148 13.72 6.43 -1.94
N GLU A 149 14.67 7.35 -1.78
CA GLU A 149 15.70 7.59 -2.79
C GLU A 149 16.55 6.34 -3.00
N HIS A 150 16.75 5.53 -1.95
CA HIS A 150 17.60 4.33 -1.95
C HIS A 150 16.83 3.03 -2.06
N ALA A 151 15.55 3.13 -2.41
CA ALA A 151 14.65 1.99 -2.52
C ALA A 151 14.41 1.61 -3.98
N ALA A 152 14.24 0.32 -4.21
CA ALA A 152 13.75 -0.22 -5.46
C ALA A 152 12.90 -1.46 -5.20
N THR A 153 12.10 -1.84 -6.18
CA THR A 153 11.48 -3.17 -6.23
C THR A 153 12.13 -4.02 -7.29
N ILE A 154 12.37 -5.29 -7.01
CA ILE A 154 12.80 -6.29 -8.00
C ILE A 154 11.84 -7.47 -7.96
N VAL A 155 11.84 -8.31 -9.00
CA VAL A 155 11.06 -9.55 -9.00
C VAL A 155 11.99 -10.72 -8.70
N ALA A 156 11.57 -11.59 -7.79
CA ALA A 156 12.27 -12.82 -7.49
C ALA A 156 12.09 -13.82 -8.63
N GLU A 157 13.16 -14.54 -8.97
CA GLU A 157 13.16 -15.58 -9.99
C GLU A 157 13.71 -16.89 -9.41
N GLY A 158 13.00 -17.98 -9.67
CA GLY A 158 13.31 -19.33 -9.21
C GLY A 158 12.91 -19.62 -7.76
N SER A 159 13.08 -20.88 -7.37
CA SER A 159 12.57 -21.43 -6.10
C SER A 159 13.60 -21.51 -4.97
N SER A 160 14.81 -20.97 -5.17
CA SER A 160 15.91 -21.16 -4.23
C SER A 160 15.70 -20.50 -2.86
N MET A 161 14.77 -19.56 -2.76
CA MET A 161 14.43 -18.86 -1.52
C MET A 161 13.06 -19.24 -0.96
N GLU A 162 12.41 -20.26 -1.52
CA GLU A 162 11.15 -20.80 -1.01
C GLU A 162 11.34 -21.43 0.38
N PRO A 163 10.30 -21.48 1.23
CA PRO A 163 8.96 -20.92 1.02
C PRO A 163 8.87 -19.42 1.34
N ARG A 164 10.00 -18.78 1.68
CA ARG A 164 10.00 -17.40 2.18
C ARG A 164 9.86 -16.36 1.07
N VAL A 165 10.46 -16.64 -0.08
CA VAL A 165 10.37 -15.86 -1.31
C VAL A 165 10.08 -16.84 -2.42
N ILE A 166 8.95 -16.66 -3.07
CA ILE A 166 8.46 -17.49 -4.17
C ILE A 166 8.82 -16.82 -5.50
N ASP A 167 8.98 -17.62 -6.54
CA ASP A 167 9.09 -17.13 -7.91
C ASP A 167 7.97 -16.13 -8.24
N GLY A 168 8.32 -14.97 -8.78
CA GLY A 168 7.38 -13.89 -9.08
C GLY A 168 7.14 -12.88 -7.95
N ASP A 169 7.63 -13.13 -6.73
CA ASP A 169 7.47 -12.18 -5.61
C ASP A 169 8.12 -10.82 -5.91
N SER A 170 7.45 -9.74 -5.51
CA SER A 170 8.03 -8.39 -5.54
C SER A 170 8.84 -8.15 -4.27
N LEU A 171 10.14 -7.95 -4.41
CA LEU A 171 11.07 -7.69 -3.31
C LEU A 171 11.37 -6.20 -3.22
N VAL A 172 11.18 -5.62 -2.04
CA VAL A 172 11.63 -4.25 -1.76
C VAL A 172 13.07 -4.32 -1.27
N VAL A 173 13.97 -3.60 -1.94
CA VAL A 173 15.41 -3.61 -1.67
C VAL A 173 15.92 -2.22 -1.28
N ASN A 174 16.92 -2.20 -0.41
CA ASN A 174 17.74 -1.03 -0.09
C ASN A 174 19.11 -1.21 -0.73
N TYR A 175 19.40 -0.46 -1.80
CA TYR A 175 20.65 -0.59 -2.55
C TYR A 175 21.83 0.21 -1.94
N LYS A 176 21.59 1.00 -0.88
CA LYS A 176 22.65 1.61 -0.06
C LYS A 176 23.09 0.70 1.10
N ALA A 177 22.27 -0.30 1.44
CA ALA A 177 22.56 -1.25 2.50
C ALA A 177 23.47 -2.38 1.99
N THR A 178 24.75 -2.06 1.75
CA THR A 178 25.76 -3.00 1.26
C THR A 178 26.58 -3.65 2.39
N GLU A 179 26.48 -3.13 3.61
CA GLU A 179 27.13 -3.74 4.78
C GLU A 179 26.45 -5.06 5.18
N LEU A 180 27.27 -6.09 5.40
CA LEU A 180 26.80 -7.40 5.83
C LEU A 180 26.30 -7.36 7.28
N VAL A 181 24.99 -7.49 7.42
CA VAL A 181 24.27 -7.86 8.65
C VAL A 181 23.91 -9.34 8.61
N ASP A 182 24.29 -10.04 9.67
CA ASP A 182 24.15 -11.49 9.80
C ASP A 182 22.70 -11.96 9.67
N GLY A 183 22.49 -13.05 8.94
CA GLY A 183 21.20 -13.69 8.76
C GLY A 183 20.18 -12.87 7.96
N LYS A 184 20.59 -11.84 7.22
CA LYS A 184 19.69 -11.07 6.33
C LYS A 184 19.77 -11.54 4.88
N VAL A 185 18.75 -11.20 4.10
CA VAL A 185 18.65 -11.56 2.68
C VAL A 185 19.16 -10.40 1.83
N TYR A 186 19.97 -10.73 0.83
CA TYR A 186 20.64 -9.77 -0.03
C TYR A 186 20.48 -10.16 -1.50
N VAL A 187 20.52 -9.14 -2.36
CA VAL A 187 20.85 -9.28 -3.76
C VAL A 187 22.37 -9.14 -3.85
N LEU A 188 23.04 -10.16 -4.38
CA LEU A 188 24.49 -10.23 -4.49
C LEU A 188 24.89 -10.63 -5.90
N ALA A 189 26.10 -10.26 -6.32
CA ALA A 189 26.75 -10.91 -7.45
C ALA A 189 27.90 -11.79 -6.97
N TYR A 190 27.98 -12.97 -7.57
CA TYR A 190 29.01 -13.95 -7.30
C TYR A 190 29.20 -14.80 -8.56
N GLN A 191 30.44 -15.09 -8.94
CA GLN A 191 30.76 -15.87 -10.15
C GLN A 191 30.02 -15.36 -11.42
N ASN A 192 29.96 -14.04 -11.59
CA ASN A 192 29.32 -13.37 -12.73
C ASN A 192 27.79 -13.58 -12.85
N GLU A 193 27.14 -14.10 -11.82
CA GLU A 193 25.69 -14.24 -11.73
C GLU A 193 25.12 -13.41 -10.57
N VAL A 194 23.85 -13.02 -10.67
CA VAL A 194 23.12 -12.30 -9.61
C VAL A 194 22.25 -13.29 -8.87
N TYR A 195 22.29 -13.23 -7.53
CA TYR A 195 21.50 -14.10 -6.68
C TYR A 195 20.77 -13.31 -5.59
N VAL A 196 19.60 -13.81 -5.20
CA VAL A 196 18.97 -13.47 -3.92
C VAL A 196 19.27 -14.59 -2.93
N LYS A 197 20.03 -14.28 -1.87
CA LYS A 197 20.47 -15.27 -0.87
C LYS A 197 20.52 -14.69 0.53
N ARG A 198 20.48 -15.55 1.54
CA ARG A 198 20.75 -15.19 2.92
C ARG A 198 22.23 -15.28 3.20
N LEU A 199 22.80 -14.23 3.80
CA LEU A 199 24.21 -14.17 4.13
C LEU A 199 24.44 -14.29 5.63
N PHE A 200 25.44 -15.07 6.01
CA PHE A 200 25.90 -15.20 7.40
C PHE A 200 27.39 -14.89 7.50
N LYS A 201 27.81 -14.26 8.59
CA LYS A 201 29.22 -14.06 8.93
C LYS A 201 29.81 -15.38 9.40
N ARG A 202 31.05 -15.66 9.01
CA ARG A 202 31.84 -16.77 9.54
C ARG A 202 33.02 -16.23 10.36
N PRO A 203 33.55 -17.01 11.32
CA PRO A 203 34.79 -16.68 12.00
C PRO A 203 35.92 -16.36 11.02
N GLY A 204 36.82 -15.46 11.42
CA GLY A 204 37.96 -15.05 10.60
C GLY A 204 37.64 -14.11 9.43
N GLY A 205 36.38 -13.67 9.27
CA GLY A 205 35.99 -12.71 8.23
C GLY A 205 35.42 -13.35 6.95
N GLY A 206 35.26 -14.68 6.93
CA GLY A 206 34.53 -15.36 5.86
C GLY A 206 33.02 -15.11 5.91
N LEU A 207 32.30 -15.64 4.93
CA LEU A 207 30.84 -15.57 4.88
C LEU A 207 30.24 -16.87 4.36
N SER A 208 28.96 -17.11 4.66
CA SER A 208 28.19 -18.25 4.15
C SER A 208 27.01 -17.71 3.34
N ILE A 209 26.89 -18.16 2.09
CA ILE A 209 25.78 -17.87 1.17
C ILE A 209 24.80 -19.02 1.25
N ARG A 210 23.57 -18.75 1.69
CA ARG A 210 22.56 -19.77 1.92
C ARG A 210 21.27 -19.48 1.17
N SER A 211 20.72 -20.56 0.62
CA SER A 211 19.35 -20.60 0.12
C SER A 211 18.39 -20.83 1.29
N ASP A 212 17.24 -20.17 1.32
CA ASP A 212 16.21 -20.47 2.32
C ASP A 212 15.49 -21.80 2.03
N ASN A 213 15.61 -22.31 0.80
CA ASN A 213 15.03 -23.59 0.39
C ASN A 213 15.58 -24.77 1.21
N PRO A 214 14.70 -25.63 1.78
CA PRO A 214 15.11 -26.78 2.58
C PRO A 214 15.76 -27.90 1.75
N ASP A 215 15.58 -27.95 0.43
CA ASP A 215 16.25 -28.90 -0.45
C ASP A 215 17.72 -28.49 -0.68
N LYS A 216 18.57 -28.87 0.28
CA LYS A 216 20.02 -28.64 0.23
C LYS A 216 20.77 -29.53 -0.75
N THR A 217 20.12 -30.53 -1.33
CA THR A 217 20.69 -31.30 -2.43
C THR A 217 20.72 -30.45 -3.70
N ARG A 218 19.62 -29.73 -3.97
CA ARG A 218 19.52 -28.82 -5.12
C ARG A 218 20.13 -27.45 -4.87
N TYR A 219 20.03 -26.95 -3.64
CA TYR A 219 20.48 -25.62 -3.26
C TYR A 219 21.48 -25.66 -2.09
N PRO A 220 22.69 -26.22 -2.31
CA PRO A 220 23.70 -26.32 -1.28
C PRO A 220 24.14 -24.94 -0.78
N ASP A 221 24.54 -24.87 0.48
CA ASP A 221 25.15 -23.68 1.06
C ASP A 221 26.59 -23.53 0.53
N VAL A 222 27.01 -22.29 0.29
CA VAL A 222 28.35 -21.98 -0.20
C VAL A 222 29.10 -21.21 0.88
N ASP A 223 30.18 -21.79 1.39
CA ASP A 223 31.05 -21.13 2.35
C ASP A 223 32.24 -20.48 1.63
N ILE A 224 32.42 -19.19 1.90
CA ILE A 224 33.46 -18.36 1.31
C ILE A 224 34.45 -17.99 2.42
N SER A 225 35.73 -18.21 2.15
CA SER A 225 36.82 -17.82 3.05
C SER A 225 36.94 -16.30 3.18
N ALA A 226 37.77 -15.83 4.11
CA ALA A 226 38.02 -14.40 4.24
C ALA A 226 38.74 -13.85 3.01
N GLU A 227 39.66 -14.64 2.46
CA GLU A 227 40.44 -14.32 1.26
C GLU A 227 39.55 -14.21 0.02
N GLU A 228 38.53 -15.05 -0.10
CA GLU A 228 37.61 -15.08 -1.25
C GLU A 228 36.41 -14.14 -1.09
N SER A 229 36.21 -13.55 0.10
CA SER A 229 35.06 -12.70 0.38
C SER A 229 34.93 -11.50 -0.57
N GLY A 230 36.06 -11.01 -1.11
CA GLY A 230 36.10 -9.95 -2.11
C GLY A 230 35.48 -10.31 -3.46
N HIS A 231 35.26 -11.61 -3.75
CA HIS A 231 34.55 -12.07 -4.94
C HIS A 231 33.03 -11.98 -4.82
N VAL A 232 32.51 -11.70 -3.62
CA VAL A 232 31.08 -11.53 -3.36
C VAL A 232 30.77 -10.04 -3.27
N GLN A 233 30.02 -9.55 -4.25
CA GLN A 233 29.55 -8.16 -4.24
C GLN A 233 28.14 -8.10 -3.68
N ILE A 234 27.96 -7.51 -2.49
CA ILE A 234 26.63 -7.18 -1.97
C ILE A 234 26.11 -5.96 -2.71
N ILE A 235 24.97 -6.10 -3.39
CA ILE A 235 24.40 -5.05 -4.22
C ILE A 235 23.28 -4.33 -3.46
N ALA A 236 22.42 -5.07 -2.78
CA ALA A 236 21.32 -4.50 -2.02
C ALA A 236 20.84 -5.46 -0.92
N ARG A 237 20.20 -4.92 0.12
CA ARG A 237 19.53 -5.72 1.15
C ARG A 237 18.03 -5.79 0.91
N VAL A 238 17.44 -6.98 0.97
CA VAL A 238 15.98 -7.16 0.91
C VAL A 238 15.37 -6.75 2.25
N VAL A 239 14.40 -5.84 2.22
CA VAL A 239 13.71 -5.29 3.41
C VAL A 239 12.23 -5.62 3.47
N GLY A 240 11.63 -6.04 2.35
CA GLY A 240 10.23 -6.43 2.27
C GLY A 240 9.99 -7.42 1.13
N VAL A 241 8.93 -8.22 1.28
CA VAL A 241 8.46 -9.18 0.27
C VAL A 241 6.95 -8.96 0.13
N SER A 242 6.48 -8.86 -1.11
CA SER A 242 5.08 -8.83 -1.48
C SER A 242 4.80 -9.98 -2.42
N GLY A 243 3.98 -10.93 -1.96
CA GLY A 243 3.82 -12.22 -2.60
C GLY A 243 3.11 -12.17 -3.95
N ALA A 244 3.57 -12.99 -4.90
CA ALA A 244 2.74 -13.49 -5.99
C ALA A 244 1.90 -14.68 -5.49
N MET A 245 0.70 -14.87 -6.06
CA MET A 245 -0.24 -15.95 -5.67
C MET A 245 -0.08 -17.18 -6.55
#